data_AF-A0A0C2F7F0-F1
#
_entry.id   AF-A0A0C2F7F0-F1
#
_cell.length_a   1.000
_cell.length_b   1.000
_cell.length_c   1.000
_cell.angle_alpha   90.00
_cell.angle_beta   90.00
_cell.angle_gamma   90.00
#
_symmetry.space_group_name_H-M   'P 1'
#
loop_
_entity.id
_entity.type
_entity.pdbx_description
1 polymer ?
#
loop_
_entity_poly.entity_id
_entity_poly.type
_entity_poly.pdbx_seq_one_letter_code
_entity_poly.pdbx_strand_id
1 'polypeptide(L)'
;MPFPSRGIRLPDSISSVDSKIASLELAIQRIYKNEAAQTYKSNLTMSEQRGFRKLVRLKDKLRYMVGDICGSFVVVPQSLDRDIVNQMLSDSTTYAETTVAAFRRACEKVRKTISTVVKPKLGPNIAKGLLDLHPVVPTFYCL
;
A
#
# COMPACT_ATOMS: atom_id res chain seq x y z
N MET A 1 -28.40 -27.66 24.67
CA MET A 1 -28.64 -26.33 25.28
C MET A 1 -28.80 -25.31 24.16
N PRO A 2 -29.91 -24.57 24.04
CA PRO A 2 -29.99 -23.47 23.09
C PRO A 2 -29.27 -22.27 23.72
N PHE A 3 -28.24 -21.76 23.06
CA PHE A 3 -27.64 -20.49 23.46
C PHE A 3 -28.65 -19.37 23.15
N PRO A 4 -28.94 -18.46 24.09
CA PRO A 4 -29.82 -17.34 23.81
C PRO A 4 -29.13 -16.46 22.77
N SER A 5 -29.80 -16.28 21.62
CA SER A 5 -29.43 -15.31 20.59
C SER A 5 -29.50 -13.91 21.19
N ARG A 6 -28.45 -13.49 21.88
CA ARG A 6 -28.22 -12.08 22.22
C ARG A 6 -27.79 -11.39 20.94
N GLY A 7 -28.76 -11.11 20.07
CA GLY A 7 -28.63 -10.00 19.14
C GLY A 7 -28.31 -8.78 20.00
N ILE A 8 -27.16 -8.15 19.74
CA ILE A 8 -26.79 -6.88 20.37
C ILE A 8 -27.94 -5.93 20.03
N ARG A 9 -28.79 -5.62 21.02
CA ARG A 9 -29.85 -4.64 20.85
C ARG A 9 -29.17 -3.28 20.72
N LEU A 10 -29.42 -2.59 19.61
CA LEU A 10 -29.06 -1.18 19.55
C LEU A 10 -29.83 -0.47 20.68
N PRO A 11 -29.17 0.39 21.46
CA PRO A 11 -29.87 1.26 22.40
C PRO A 11 -30.93 2.07 21.66
N ASP A 12 -32.07 2.30 22.30
CA ASP A 12 -33.09 3.19 21.77
C ASP A 12 -32.49 4.59 21.55
N SER A 13 -32.88 5.24 20.45
CA SER A 13 -32.40 6.57 20.08
C SER A 13 -32.71 7.57 21.18
N ILE A 14 -31.67 8.14 21.81
CA ILE A 14 -31.82 9.21 22.78
C ILE A 14 -31.63 10.52 22.03
N SER A 15 -32.72 11.18 21.68
CA SER A 15 -32.75 12.44 20.92
C SER A 15 -31.70 13.49 21.39
N SER A 16 -31.46 13.61 22.69
CA SER A 16 -30.47 14.56 23.24
C SER A 16 -29.01 14.16 23.01
N VAL A 17 -28.74 12.86 22.83
CA VAL A 17 -27.41 12.33 22.50
C VAL A 17 -27.23 12.31 20.99
N ASP A 18 -28.24 11.86 20.25
CA ASP A 18 -28.21 11.79 18.79
C ASP A 18 -28.04 13.16 18.15
N SER A 19 -28.68 14.20 18.70
CA SER A 19 -28.48 15.59 18.26
C SER A 19 -27.05 16.09 18.50
N LYS A 20 -26.40 15.69 19.61
CA LYS A 20 -25.00 16.02 19.88
C LYS A 20 -24.04 15.28 18.96
N ILE A 21 -24.30 14.01 18.69
CA ILE A 21 -23.52 13.19 17.76
C ILE A 21 -23.62 13.77 16.34
N ALA A 22 -24.82 14.10 15.87
CA ALA A 22 -25.02 14.72 14.56
C ALA A 22 -24.33 16.09 14.45
N SER A 23 -24.39 16.90 15.51
CA SER A 23 -23.68 18.18 15.57
C SER A 23 -22.15 18.00 15.50
N LEU A 24 -21.62 17.02 16.23
CA LEU A 24 -20.20 16.67 16.19
C LEU A 24 -19.77 16.18 14.81
N GLU A 25 -20.56 15.31 14.18
CA GLU A 25 -20.28 14.79 12.84
C GLU A 25 -20.23 15.93 11.82
N LEU A 26 -21.21 16.84 11.85
CA LEU A 26 -21.22 18.02 10.99
C LEU A 26 -20.01 18.94 11.25
N ALA A 27 -19.61 19.12 12.51
CA ALA A 27 -18.44 19.92 12.86
C ALA A 27 -17.15 19.29 12.31
N ILE A 28 -16.98 17.98 12.47
CA ILE A 28 -15.82 17.23 11.94
C ILE A 28 -15.80 17.32 10.41
N GLN A 29 -16.92 17.05 9.74
CA GLN A 29 -17.02 17.15 8.29
C GLN A 29 -16.68 18.57 7.80
N ARG A 30 -17.09 19.60 8.54
CA ARG A 30 -16.79 21.00 8.20
C ARG A 30 -15.31 21.32 8.36
N ILE A 31 -14.68 20.89 9.46
CA ILE A 31 -13.23 21.04 9.67
C ILE A 31 -12.47 20.33 8.56
N TYR A 32 -12.81 19.08 8.27
CA TYR A 32 -12.14 18.30 7.24
C TYR A 32 -12.28 18.93 5.85
N LYS A 33 -13.49 19.39 5.48
CA LYS A 33 -13.71 20.09 4.20
C LYS A 33 -12.95 21.40 4.14
N ASN A 34 -12.87 22.14 5.24
CA ASN A 34 -12.11 23.39 5.30
C ASN A 34 -10.60 23.15 5.16
N GLU A 35 -10.05 22.16 5.87
CA GLU A 35 -8.64 21.76 5.76
C GLU A 35 -8.31 21.20 4.37
N ALA A 36 -9.19 20.37 3.81
CA ALA A 36 -9.03 19.84 2.45
C ALA A 36 -9.13 20.93 1.36
N ALA A 37 -9.86 22.02 1.63
CA ALA A 37 -9.96 23.18 0.74
C ALA A 37 -8.77 24.16 0.88
N GLN A 38 -7.96 24.04 1.94
CA GLN A 38 -6.76 24.85 2.06
C GLN A 38 -5.71 24.40 1.03
N THR A 39 -5.07 25.37 0.37
CA THR A 39 -3.93 25.11 -0.50
C THR A 39 -2.84 24.40 0.30
N TYR A 40 -2.44 23.21 -0.13
CA TYR A 40 -1.40 22.41 0.51
C TYR A 40 -0.20 23.27 0.91
N LYS A 41 0.01 23.44 2.22
CA LYS A 41 1.22 24.05 2.78
C LYS A 41 2.14 22.93 3.22
N SER A 42 3.30 22.84 2.58
CA SER A 42 4.35 21.91 2.96
C SER A 42 4.83 22.22 4.38
N ASN A 43 4.77 21.23 5.27
CA ASN A 43 5.35 21.33 6.63
C ASN A 43 6.88 21.26 6.63
N LEU A 44 7.51 21.10 5.46
CA LEU A 44 8.96 21.05 5.32
C LEU A 44 9.58 22.45 5.37
N THR A 45 10.67 22.55 6.12
CA THR A 45 11.60 23.68 6.12
C THR A 45 12.25 23.86 4.74
N MET A 46 12.80 25.04 4.48
CA MET A 46 13.48 25.33 3.21
C MET A 46 14.69 24.43 2.95
N SER A 47 15.41 24.02 4.00
CA SER A 47 16.52 23.06 3.93
C SER A 47 16.03 21.67 3.54
N GLU A 48 14.95 21.19 4.14
CA GLU A 48 14.34 19.89 3.83
C GLU A 48 13.80 19.87 2.39
N GLN A 49 13.10 20.90 1.94
CA GLN A 49 12.63 21.01 0.55
C GLN A 49 13.79 21.01 -0.45
N ARG A 50 14.93 21.62 -0.10
CA ARG A 50 16.14 21.59 -0.93
C ARG A 50 16.75 20.18 -0.92
N GLY A 51 16.80 19.53 0.23
CA GLY A 51 17.23 18.14 0.37
C GLY A 51 16.39 17.21 -0.52
N PHE A 52 15.06 17.30 -0.42
CA PHE A 52 14.14 16.49 -1.20
C PHE A 52 14.32 16.70 -2.71
N ARG A 53 14.47 17.95 -3.16
CA ARG A 53 14.79 18.23 -4.58
C ARG A 53 16.10 17.60 -5.04
N LYS A 54 17.12 17.53 -4.17
CA LYS A 54 18.38 16.84 -4.50
C LYS A 54 18.15 15.32 -4.61
N LEU A 55 17.38 14.73 -3.70
CA LEU A 55 17.05 13.30 -3.74
C LEU A 55 16.26 12.95 -5.01
N VAL A 56 15.24 13.73 -5.37
CA VAL A 56 14.45 13.53 -6.60
C VAL A 56 15.32 13.58 -7.85
N ARG A 57 16.29 14.50 -7.91
CA ARG A 57 17.26 14.57 -9.03
C ARG A 57 18.20 13.36 -9.11
N LEU A 58 18.39 12.64 -8.01
CA LEU A 58 19.26 11.48 -7.92
C LEU A 58 18.49 10.16 -7.98
N LYS A 59 17.19 10.17 -8.25
CA LYS A 59 16.35 8.94 -8.32
C LYS A 59 16.89 7.87 -9.28
N ASP A 60 17.57 8.29 -10.34
CA ASP A 60 18.12 7.37 -11.35
C ASP A 60 19.50 6.83 -10.95
N LYS A 61 20.10 7.39 -9.89
CA LYS A 61 21.40 6.99 -9.34
C LYS A 61 21.30 6.33 -7.97
N LEU A 62 20.25 6.63 -7.21
CA LEU A 62 20.01 6.14 -5.86
C LEU A 62 18.69 5.39 -5.81
N ARG A 63 18.72 4.24 -5.13
CA ARG A 63 17.55 3.49 -4.75
C ARG A 63 17.24 3.78 -3.29
N TYR A 64 15.99 4.12 -3.03
CA TYR A 64 15.46 4.39 -1.70
C TYR A 64 14.60 3.21 -1.28
N MET A 65 14.90 2.60 -0.13
CA MET A 65 14.20 1.42 0.37
C MET A 65 13.91 1.56 1.85
N VAL A 66 12.91 0.81 2.33
CA VAL A 66 12.63 0.62 3.76
C VAL A 66 13.02 -0.81 4.09
N GLY A 67 13.94 -0.98 5.03
CA GLY A 67 14.38 -2.31 5.47
C GLY A 67 13.23 -3.06 6.15
N ASP A 68 13.07 -4.34 5.85
CA ASP A 68 11.96 -5.15 6.35
C ASP A 68 12.06 -5.47 7.86
N ILE A 69 13.27 -5.56 8.41
CA ILE A 69 13.51 -5.92 9.82
C ILE A 69 13.22 -4.75 10.76
N CYS A 70 13.79 -3.58 10.48
CA CYS A 70 13.79 -2.45 11.43
C CYS A 70 13.01 -1.23 10.94
N GLY A 71 12.44 -1.28 9.73
CA GLY A 71 11.84 -0.11 9.09
C GLY A 71 12.84 1.00 8.75
N SER A 72 14.14 0.71 8.80
CA SER A 72 15.20 1.68 8.55
C SER A 72 15.14 2.16 7.11
N PHE A 73 15.32 3.47 6.91
CA PHE A 73 15.45 4.04 5.57
C PHE A 73 16.85 3.78 5.02
N VAL A 74 16.94 3.03 3.93
CA VAL A 74 18.20 2.63 3.31
C VAL A 74 18.32 3.33 1.95
N VAL A 75 19.49 3.92 1.71
CA VAL A 75 19.84 4.56 0.44
C VAL A 75 21.04 3.86 -0.15
N VAL A 76 20.88 3.32 -1.36
CA VAL A 76 21.92 2.54 -2.04
C VAL A 76 22.14 3.09 -3.45
N PRO A 77 23.38 3.18 -3.96
CA PRO A 77 23.60 3.43 -5.38
C PRO A 77 22.93 2.35 -6.25
N GLN A 78 22.28 2.77 -7.33
CA GLN A 78 21.60 1.86 -8.24
C GLN A 78 22.56 0.85 -8.89
N SER A 79 23.82 1.23 -9.09
CA SER A 79 24.85 0.32 -9.58
C SER A 79 25.12 -0.80 -8.57
N LEU A 80 25.29 -0.45 -7.30
CA LEU A 80 25.55 -1.43 -6.24
C LEU A 80 24.35 -2.37 -6.05
N ASP A 81 23.14 -1.85 -6.07
CA ASP A 81 21.92 -2.65 -6.02
C ASP A 81 21.87 -3.68 -7.18
N ARG A 82 22.21 -3.25 -8.40
CA ARG A 82 22.29 -4.17 -9.56
C ARG A 82 23.39 -5.20 -9.40
N ASP A 83 24.56 -4.82 -8.89
CA ASP A 83 25.68 -5.74 -8.71
C ASP A 83 25.33 -6.83 -7.68
N ILE A 84 24.69 -6.46 -6.56
CA ILE A 84 24.19 -7.40 -5.56
C ILE A 84 23.15 -8.34 -6.16
N VAL A 85 22.17 -7.81 -6.90
CA VAL A 85 21.13 -8.62 -7.54
C VAL A 85 21.72 -9.57 -8.57
N ASN A 86 22.64 -9.10 -9.42
CA ASN A 86 23.28 -9.94 -10.42
C ASN A 86 24.12 -11.06 -9.78
N GLN A 87 24.84 -10.75 -8.71
CA GLN A 87 25.57 -11.76 -7.94
C GLN A 87 24.60 -12.79 -7.34
N MET A 88 23.48 -12.36 -6.77
CA MET A 88 22.47 -13.26 -6.22
C MET A 88 21.82 -14.14 -7.30
N LEU A 89 21.49 -13.57 -8.46
CA LEU A 89 20.89 -14.29 -9.59
C LEU A 89 21.88 -15.23 -10.30
N SER A 90 23.18 -15.09 -10.05
CA SER A 90 24.21 -16.00 -10.60
C SER A 90 24.22 -17.38 -9.94
N ASP A 91 23.53 -17.55 -8.81
CA ASP A 91 23.38 -18.84 -8.15
C ASP A 91 22.49 -19.78 -8.98
N SER A 92 23.13 -20.69 -9.71
CA SER A 92 22.47 -21.69 -10.55
C SER A 92 21.78 -22.82 -9.76
N THR A 93 22.00 -22.90 -8.44
CA THR A 93 21.30 -23.88 -7.60
C THR A 93 19.88 -23.41 -7.25
N THR A 94 19.68 -22.09 -7.19
CA THR A 94 18.40 -21.46 -6.84
C THR A 94 17.68 -20.90 -8.08
N TYR A 95 18.41 -20.28 -9.00
CA TYR A 95 17.85 -19.60 -10.17
C TYR A 95 18.28 -20.26 -11.47
N ALA A 96 17.39 -20.24 -12.46
CA ALA A 96 17.67 -20.75 -13.81
C ALA A 96 17.29 -19.69 -14.85
N GLU A 97 18.09 -19.57 -15.89
CA GLU A 97 17.77 -18.71 -17.02
C GLU A 97 16.46 -19.15 -17.67
N THR A 98 15.64 -18.17 -18.08
CA THR A 98 14.36 -18.44 -18.72
C THR A 98 14.13 -17.48 -19.87
N THR A 99 13.26 -17.87 -20.79
CA THR A 99 12.90 -17.01 -21.92
C THR A 99 11.77 -16.06 -21.54
N VAL A 100 11.74 -14.88 -22.17
CA VAL A 100 10.64 -13.92 -22.03
C VAL A 100 9.28 -14.58 -22.34
N ALA A 101 9.25 -15.51 -23.31
CA ALA A 101 8.04 -16.26 -23.65
C ALA A 101 7.58 -17.18 -22.51
N ALA A 102 8.50 -17.90 -21.85
CA ALA A 102 8.20 -18.73 -20.70
C ALA A 102 7.71 -17.89 -19.50
N PHE A 103 8.35 -16.77 -19.23
CA PHE A 103 7.91 -15.81 -18.21
C PHE A 103 6.47 -15.32 -18.48
N ARG A 104 6.18 -14.85 -19.70
CA ARG A 104 4.83 -14.41 -20.08
C ARG A 104 3.79 -15.52 -19.91
N ARG A 105 4.11 -16.75 -20.29
CA ARG A 105 3.23 -17.92 -20.08
C ARG A 105 2.97 -18.16 -18.59
N ALA A 106 3.97 -18.03 -17.73
CA ALA A 106 3.81 -18.16 -16.29
C ALA A 106 2.90 -17.04 -15.72
N CYS A 107 3.09 -15.79 -16.13
CA CYS A 107 2.22 -14.68 -15.74
C CYS A 107 0.76 -14.92 -16.14
N GLU A 108 0.52 -15.38 -17.37
CA GLU A 108 -0.84 -15.72 -17.82
C GLU A 108 -1.46 -16.86 -17.01
N LYS A 109 -0.67 -17.88 -16.64
CA LYS A 109 -1.14 -18.96 -15.77
C LYS A 109 -1.54 -18.45 -14.38
N VAL A 110 -0.78 -17.50 -13.82
CA VAL A 110 -1.11 -16.85 -12.54
C VAL A 110 -2.40 -16.05 -12.66
N ARG A 111 -2.52 -15.18 -13.69
CA ARG A 111 -3.73 -14.39 -13.94
C ARG A 111 -4.96 -15.26 -14.12
N LYS A 112 -4.82 -16.36 -14.85
CA LYS A 112 -5.89 -17.35 -15.05
C LYS A 112 -6.29 -17.96 -13.70
N THR A 113 -5.33 -18.42 -12.91
CA THR A 113 -5.60 -19.00 -11.57
C THR A 113 -6.30 -18.00 -10.64
N ILE A 114 -5.85 -16.74 -10.61
CA ILE A 114 -6.52 -15.71 -9.80
C ILE A 114 -7.97 -15.51 -10.28
N SER A 115 -8.18 -15.46 -11.59
CA SER A 115 -9.52 -15.26 -12.17
C SER A 115 -10.45 -16.45 -11.96
N THR A 116 -9.94 -17.69 -12.05
CA THR A 116 -10.77 -18.91 -12.01
C THR A 116 -10.90 -19.52 -10.63
N VAL A 117 -9.92 -19.34 -9.74
CA VAL A 117 -9.90 -19.96 -8.41
C VAL A 117 -10.11 -18.94 -7.31
N VAL A 118 -9.36 -17.83 -7.34
CA VAL A 118 -9.38 -16.84 -6.26
C VAL A 118 -10.66 -16.00 -6.31
N LYS A 119 -11.02 -15.47 -7.48
CA LYS A 119 -12.21 -14.62 -7.64
C LYS A 119 -13.52 -15.28 -7.17
N PRO A 120 -13.81 -16.56 -7.47
CA PRO A 120 -15.03 -17.20 -6.96
C PRO A 120 -15.00 -17.51 -5.46
N LYS A 121 -13.81 -17.77 -4.88
CA LYS A 121 -13.68 -18.20 -3.48
C LYS A 121 -13.54 -17.03 -2.49
N LEU A 122 -12.79 -16.00 -2.88
CA LEU A 122 -12.40 -14.88 -2.02
C LEU A 122 -13.02 -13.54 -2.47
N GLY A 123 -13.78 -13.57 -3.57
CA GLY A 123 -14.49 -12.41 -4.09
C GLY A 123 -13.67 -11.53 -5.02
N PRO A 124 -14.35 -10.60 -5.73
CA PRO A 124 -13.75 -9.80 -6.79
C PRO A 124 -12.73 -8.78 -6.30
N ASN A 125 -12.88 -8.25 -5.08
CA ASN A 125 -11.99 -7.22 -4.53
C ASN A 125 -10.59 -7.79 -4.23
N ILE A 126 -10.54 -8.96 -3.60
CA ILE A 126 -9.28 -9.65 -3.30
C ILE A 126 -8.59 -10.11 -4.60
N ALA A 127 -9.34 -10.67 -5.53
CA ALA A 127 -8.79 -11.06 -6.83
C ALA A 127 -8.23 -9.88 -7.61
N LYS A 128 -8.88 -8.71 -7.56
CA LYS A 128 -8.39 -7.48 -8.20
C LYS A 128 -7.05 -7.02 -7.61
N GLY A 129 -6.93 -7.00 -6.28
CA GLY A 129 -5.68 -6.62 -5.61
C GLY A 129 -4.49 -7.52 -5.94
N LEU A 130 -4.73 -8.76 -6.37
CA LEU A 130 -3.69 -9.69 -6.82
C LEU A 130 -3.39 -9.60 -8.33
N LEU A 131 -4.30 -9.03 -9.12
CA LEU A 131 -4.18 -8.86 -10.58
C LEU A 131 -3.55 -7.52 -10.97
N ASP A 132 -3.41 -6.58 -10.03
CA ASP A 132 -3.00 -5.22 -10.33
C ASP A 132 -1.54 -5.13 -10.79
N LEU A 133 -1.36 -4.33 -11.84
CA LEU A 133 -0.27 -4.39 -12.80
C LEU A 133 1.10 -3.93 -12.30
N HIS A 134 1.24 -3.50 -11.05
CA HIS A 134 2.52 -3.13 -10.44
C HIS A 134 2.59 -3.73 -9.03
N PRO A 135 3.77 -4.16 -8.55
CA PRO A 135 3.96 -4.43 -7.13
C PRO A 135 3.88 -3.09 -6.40
N VAL A 136 2.66 -2.58 -6.19
CA VAL A 136 2.42 -1.62 -5.13
C VAL A 136 2.62 -2.45 -3.88
N VAL A 137 3.84 -2.39 -3.32
CA VAL A 137 4.07 -2.76 -1.93
C VAL A 137 2.99 -1.99 -1.17
N PRO A 138 2.00 -2.67 -0.55
CA PRO A 138 0.95 -1.99 0.17
C PRO A 138 1.63 -1.30 1.37
N THR A 139 2.06 -0.07 1.16
CA THR A 139 2.59 0.77 2.20
C THR A 139 1.33 1.34 2.84
N PHE A 140 0.79 0.62 3.80
CA PHE A 140 -0.27 1.11 4.66
C PHE A 140 0.29 2.29 5.45
N TYR A 141 0.16 3.50 4.92
CA TYR A 141 0.14 4.68 5.76
C TYR A 141 -1.27 4.72 6.36
N CYS A 142 -1.42 4.24 7.59
CA CYS A 142 -2.53 4.68 8.42
C CYS A 142 -2.32 6.18 8.66
N LEU A 143 -3.09 7.00 7.95
CA LEU A 143 -3.32 8.41 8.31
C LEU A 143 -4.42 8.48 9.36
#